data_AF-A0A347ANA4-F1
#
_entry.id   AF-A0A347ANA4-F1
#
_cell.length_a   1.000
_cell.length_b   1.000
_cell.length_c   1.000
_cell.angle_alpha   90.00
_cell.angle_beta   90.00
_cell.angle_gamma   90.00
#
_symmetry.space_group_name_H-M   'P 1'
#
loop_
_entity.id
_entity.type
_entity.pdbx_description
1 polymer ?
#
loop_
_entity_poly.entity_id
_entity_poly.type
_entity_poly.pdbx_seq_one_letter_code
_entity_poly.pdbx_strand_id
1 'polypeptide(L)'
;MGVHEGIPPGTVTKKFVLLDIDYITRNRVPVIRLFGKLLGEKEEGHIIAWDKSFKPYIYVIPQDIKVCTQDLSELGLNSVEKVYKKDQGKRKEVLKVTFKHPQDIPKLRDRIGNLTSVQEVREHDIPFYRRYLIDKGLSPLNVVEVEGKVLKQGPVKGSPTTPQPCIFQVKNPPKIILEEVLPEFSVLSFDIEVYNPRGMPQAELDPIIMISFSSNQGLQKVVSYKNPSTASDIHPSSDSYLDPPGDFVEVVANEKELLEKFVETVQSENPDFILGYNSDAFDLPYIMDRAAKLGVPLHLGVDGSPPRFTRLGFGNPAMIRGRVHIDLYSYVRRYLHLERHTLERVYLELFGQEKYDLPGDEIHLYWDKGDQRLERLFHYSLDDAVAVTQIGEEMLPISMELTRIVGQPLFDVSRMASGQQVEWYLIRKSFETGNLVPNRPSPEELTQREGKQVVGGYVKEPVTGLHENIVYFDFRSLYPSIIISKNISPDTLTPDYKRGTCHVCPEYGHKFHKEPVGFIPAAMGKILKDRIRIKSRMKQSRDDRERQILNAQQEALKRLANTFYGLYNHSTFRWYSLQCSESITAWGRDFLKKTMKDAENNGFKPLYADTDGFFATYTGFKMEIN
;
A
#
# COMPACT_ATOMS: atom_id res chain seq x y z
N MET A 1 -25.80 38.15 -22.76
CA MET A 1 -26.67 38.51 -21.61
C MET A 1 -27.61 37.33 -21.38
N GLY A 2 -27.74 36.69 -20.23
CA GLY A 2 -27.22 36.96 -18.90
C GLY A 2 -26.33 35.85 -18.36
N VAL A 3 -25.38 36.30 -17.55
CA VAL A 3 -24.47 35.49 -16.74
C VAL A 3 -25.26 35.07 -15.50
N HIS A 4 -25.48 33.77 -15.31
CA HIS A 4 -25.88 33.25 -14.00
C HIS A 4 -24.64 33.21 -13.10
N GLU A 5 -24.30 34.38 -12.55
CA GLU A 5 -23.53 34.49 -11.32
C GLU A 5 -24.46 34.09 -10.16
N GLY A 6 -24.11 33.02 -9.45
CA GLY A 6 -24.89 32.54 -8.32
C GLY A 6 -24.07 31.63 -7.40
N ILE A 7 -23.31 32.23 -6.49
CA ILE A 7 -23.05 31.89 -5.07
C ILE A 7 -21.94 32.88 -4.58
N PRO A 8 -22.03 33.49 -3.38
CA PRO A 8 -21.09 34.54 -2.95
C PRO A 8 -19.64 34.03 -2.78
N PRO A 9 -18.62 34.92 -2.79
CA PRO A 9 -17.22 34.58 -2.51
C PRO A 9 -17.00 34.38 -1.00
N GLY A 10 -17.66 33.38 -0.42
CA GLY A 10 -17.47 32.93 0.94
C GLY A 10 -16.39 31.86 1.04
N THR A 11 -15.75 31.77 2.20
CA THR A 11 -14.98 30.56 2.55
C THR A 11 -16.00 29.45 2.83
N VAL A 12 -15.87 28.29 2.18
CA VAL A 12 -16.75 27.14 2.39
C VAL A 12 -15.94 25.93 2.85
N THR A 13 -16.63 24.94 3.41
CA THR A 13 -16.03 23.68 3.86
C THR A 13 -16.45 22.55 2.95
N LYS A 14 -15.52 21.65 2.62
CA LYS A 14 -15.76 20.41 1.87
C LYS A 14 -15.22 19.23 2.64
N LYS A 15 -15.94 18.11 2.63
CA LYS A 15 -15.50 16.83 3.18
C LYS A 15 -15.34 15.83 2.04
N PHE A 16 -14.29 15.03 2.09
CA PHE A 16 -14.02 14.01 1.08
C PHE A 16 -13.16 12.89 1.66
N VAL A 17 -13.23 11.70 1.07
CA VAL A 17 -12.22 10.66 1.33
C VAL A 17 -10.99 10.95 0.48
N LEU A 18 -9.82 11.10 1.10
CA LEU A 18 -8.56 11.30 0.38
C LEU A 18 -8.15 10.00 -0.34
N LEU A 19 -8.17 9.99 -1.67
CA LEU A 19 -7.82 8.82 -2.49
C LEU A 19 -6.34 8.86 -2.91
N ASP A 20 -5.91 9.99 -3.47
CA ASP A 20 -4.59 10.16 -4.08
C ASP A 20 -4.03 11.55 -3.79
N ILE A 21 -2.72 11.71 -3.95
CA ILE A 21 -2.02 12.97 -3.71
C ILE A 21 -0.82 13.11 -4.64
N ASP A 22 -0.62 14.33 -5.13
CA ASP A 22 0.65 14.69 -5.77
C ASP A 22 1.00 16.16 -5.56
N TYR A 23 1.95 16.65 -6.37
CA TYR A 23 2.19 18.07 -6.47
C TYR A 23 2.46 18.47 -7.93
N ILE A 24 2.13 19.71 -8.24
CA ILE A 24 2.47 20.37 -9.50
C ILE A 24 3.16 21.70 -9.22
N THR A 25 3.86 22.24 -10.22
CA THR A 25 4.42 23.60 -10.15
C THR A 25 3.52 24.56 -10.91
N ARG A 26 3.01 25.59 -10.24
CA ARG A 26 2.26 26.69 -10.88
C ARG A 26 2.91 28.01 -10.55
N ASN A 27 3.29 28.79 -11.56
CA ASN A 27 3.97 30.08 -11.40
C ASN A 27 5.19 30.00 -10.45
N ARG A 28 6.02 28.95 -10.61
CA ARG A 28 7.19 28.61 -9.76
C ARG A 28 6.86 28.29 -8.28
N VAL A 29 5.58 28.16 -7.93
CA VAL A 29 5.15 27.75 -6.59
C VAL A 29 4.75 26.27 -6.62
N PRO A 30 5.25 25.43 -5.69
CA PRO A 30 4.78 24.07 -5.57
C PRO A 30 3.35 24.07 -5.00
N VAL A 31 2.46 23.30 -5.61
CA VAL A 31 1.05 23.17 -5.21
C VAL A 31 0.78 21.70 -4.95
N ILE A 32 0.45 21.35 -3.71
CA ILE A 32 -0.04 20.02 -3.36
C ILE A 32 -1.46 19.88 -3.91
N ARG A 33 -1.76 18.75 -4.56
CA ARG A 33 -3.10 18.39 -4.99
C ARG A 33 -3.56 17.16 -4.22
N LEU A 34 -4.69 17.28 -3.54
CA LEU A 34 -5.37 16.19 -2.87
C LEU A 34 -6.56 15.78 -3.73
N PHE A 35 -6.57 14.54 -4.19
CA PHE A 35 -7.67 13.97 -4.96
C PHE A 35 -8.54 13.16 -4.02
N GLY A 36 -9.85 13.29 -4.14
CA GLY A 36 -10.75 12.53 -3.28
C GLY A 36 -12.18 12.42 -3.76
N LYS A 37 -12.91 11.52 -3.10
CA LYS A 37 -14.35 11.33 -3.28
C LYS A 37 -15.12 12.28 -2.37
N LEU A 38 -15.91 13.19 -2.94
CA LEU A 38 -16.72 14.13 -2.16
C LEU A 38 -17.74 13.40 -1.29
N LEU A 39 -17.97 13.93 -0.09
CA LEU A 39 -18.97 13.46 0.86
C LEU A 39 -19.98 14.56 1.15
N GLY A 40 -21.25 14.25 1.02
CA GLY A 40 -22.36 15.13 1.38
C GLY A 40 -23.65 14.79 0.65
N GLU A 41 -24.80 15.09 1.25
CA GLU A 41 -26.11 14.74 0.69
C GLU A 41 -26.38 15.34 -0.71
N LYS A 42 -25.76 16.48 -1.00
CA LYS A 42 -25.92 17.24 -2.26
C LYS A 42 -24.69 17.20 -3.16
N GLU A 43 -23.64 16.47 -2.77
CA GLU A 43 -22.35 16.47 -3.46
C GLU A 43 -22.05 15.08 -4.03
N GLU A 44 -21.53 15.05 -5.24
CA GLU A 44 -21.20 13.80 -5.93
C GLU A 44 -19.90 13.95 -6.72
N GLY A 45 -19.22 12.82 -6.93
CA GLY A 45 -18.00 12.74 -7.72
C GLY A 45 -16.74 13.16 -6.96
N HIS A 46 -15.77 13.67 -7.72
CA HIS A 46 -14.42 13.88 -7.24
C HIS A 46 -14.11 15.36 -6.90
N ILE A 47 -13.16 15.57 -6.01
CA ILE A 47 -12.55 16.86 -5.69
C ILE A 47 -11.05 16.82 -5.93
N ILE A 48 -10.50 17.95 -6.40
CA ILE A 48 -9.06 18.23 -6.43
C ILE A 48 -8.83 19.47 -5.56
N ALA A 49 -8.36 19.26 -4.33
CA ALA A 49 -8.05 20.33 -3.38
C ALA A 49 -6.58 20.75 -3.48
N TRP A 50 -6.34 22.04 -3.74
CA TRP A 50 -5.02 22.63 -3.94
C TRP A 50 -4.55 23.37 -2.68
N ASP A 51 -3.43 22.92 -2.11
CA ASP A 51 -2.73 23.62 -1.04
C ASP A 51 -1.39 24.18 -1.56
N LYS A 52 -1.24 25.51 -1.48
CA LYS A 52 -0.05 26.27 -1.90
C LYS A 52 0.85 26.68 -0.73
N SER A 53 0.42 26.41 0.51
CA SER A 53 1.06 26.88 1.74
C SER A 53 2.26 26.03 2.14
N PHE A 54 2.32 24.77 1.70
CA PHE A 54 3.35 23.85 2.12
C PHE A 54 4.71 24.13 1.46
N LYS A 55 5.78 24.12 2.26
CA LYS A 55 7.14 24.38 1.80
C LYS A 55 8.04 23.15 2.03
N PRO A 56 8.88 22.81 1.03
CA PRO A 56 9.83 21.70 1.16
C PRO A 56 10.91 22.04 2.19
N TYR A 57 11.34 21.06 2.98
CA TYR A 57 12.42 21.24 3.94
C TYR A 57 13.20 19.94 4.18
N ILE A 58 14.40 20.07 4.73
CA ILE A 58 15.24 18.99 5.26
C ILE A 58 15.75 19.36 6.65
N TYR A 59 16.39 18.42 7.35
CA TYR A 59 17.10 18.72 8.60
C TYR A 59 18.61 18.63 8.40
N VAL A 60 19.33 19.52 9.08
CA VAL A 60 20.80 19.55 9.10
C VAL A 60 21.25 19.40 10.55
N ILE A 61 22.08 18.39 10.79
CA ILE A 61 22.79 18.21 12.06
C ILE A 61 24.10 18.99 11.94
N PRO A 62 24.29 20.07 12.71
CA PRO A 62 25.49 20.89 12.63
C PRO A 62 26.63 20.31 13.48
N GLN A 63 27.88 20.58 13.08
CA GLN A 63 29.06 20.43 13.95
C GLN A 63 29.08 21.54 15.01
N ASP A 64 28.93 22.79 14.55
CA ASP A 64 28.68 23.97 15.37
C ASP A 64 27.47 24.71 14.81
N ILE A 65 26.46 24.93 15.64
CA ILE A 65 25.19 25.48 15.19
C ILE A 65 25.27 26.93 14.73
N LYS A 66 26.17 27.74 15.32
CA LYS A 66 26.30 29.15 14.96
C LYS A 66 26.98 29.29 13.61
N VAL A 67 28.11 28.60 13.42
CA VAL A 67 28.85 28.59 12.16
C VAL A 67 27.99 28.03 11.04
N CYS A 68 27.33 26.88 11.28
CA CYS A 68 26.46 26.26 10.29
C CYS A 68 25.28 27.16 9.89
N THR A 69 24.68 27.90 10.84
CA THR A 69 23.59 28.84 10.53
C THR A 69 24.08 29.98 9.63
N GLN A 70 25.30 30.47 9.85
CA GLN A 70 25.91 31.51 9.01
C GLN A 70 26.17 30.99 7.59
N ASP A 71 26.83 29.84 7.44
CA ASP A 71 27.13 29.26 6.13
C ASP A 71 25.86 29.01 5.30
N LEU A 72 24.80 28.52 5.94
CA LEU A 72 23.52 28.27 5.28
C LEU A 72 22.85 29.57 4.78
N SER A 73 23.03 30.68 5.49
CA SER A 73 22.41 31.97 5.12
C SER A 73 22.87 32.50 3.75
N GLU A 74 24.05 32.09 3.30
CA GLU A 74 24.65 32.49 2.02
C GLU A 74 24.12 31.68 0.82
N LEU A 75 23.33 30.63 1.06
CA LEU A 75 22.89 29.68 0.02
C LEU A 75 21.55 30.03 -0.64
N GLY A 76 20.94 31.18 -0.33
CA GLY A 76 19.71 31.64 -0.98
C GLY A 76 18.45 30.81 -0.64
N LEU A 77 18.45 30.18 0.53
CA LEU A 77 17.39 29.34 1.08
C LEU A 77 16.11 30.14 1.41
N ASN A 78 14.99 29.47 1.70
CA ASN A 78 13.76 30.15 2.10
C ASN A 78 13.77 30.54 3.59
N SER A 79 14.10 29.58 4.47
CA SER A 79 14.31 29.85 5.90
C SER A 79 15.25 28.81 6.51
N VAL A 80 15.92 29.19 7.60
CA VAL A 80 16.73 28.29 8.44
C VAL A 80 16.31 28.51 9.88
N GLU A 81 15.81 27.47 10.53
CA GLU A 81 15.21 27.54 11.87
C GLU A 81 15.87 26.54 12.81
N LYS A 82 16.28 26.98 14.00
CA LYS A 82 16.74 26.06 15.05
C LYS A 82 15.55 25.31 15.64
N VAL A 83 15.62 23.99 15.67
CA VAL A 83 14.62 23.12 16.29
C VAL A 83 15.29 22.03 17.13
N TYR A 84 14.52 21.45 18.06
CA TYR A 84 14.98 20.27 18.81
C TYR A 84 14.37 19.01 18.23
N LYS A 85 15.19 17.98 18.08
CA LYS A 85 14.76 16.63 17.67
C LYS A 85 15.41 15.56 18.54
N LYS A 86 14.86 14.35 18.53
CA LYS A 86 15.49 13.16 19.09
C LYS A 86 16.26 12.43 17.98
N ASP A 87 17.48 12.04 18.26
CA ASP A 87 18.33 11.25 17.38
C ASP A 87 18.94 10.13 18.21
N GLN A 88 18.54 8.89 17.93
CA GLN A 88 18.92 7.71 18.72
C GLN A 88 18.69 7.90 20.24
N GLY A 89 17.49 8.35 20.60
CA GLY A 89 17.09 8.57 22.00
C GLY A 89 17.64 9.86 22.64
N LYS A 90 18.61 10.54 22.01
CA LYS A 90 19.23 11.76 22.53
C LYS A 90 18.58 13.01 21.94
N ARG A 91 18.30 14.00 22.78
CA ARG A 91 17.80 15.30 22.32
C ARG A 91 18.96 16.09 21.70
N LYS A 92 18.81 16.52 20.44
CA LYS A 92 19.78 17.32 19.69
C LYS A 92 19.15 18.61 19.19
N GLU A 93 19.97 19.67 19.14
CA GLU A 93 19.66 20.88 18.37
C GLU A 93 20.02 20.64 16.92
N VAL A 94 19.08 20.91 16.01
CA VAL A 94 19.27 20.76 14.56
C VAL A 94 18.68 21.97 13.84
N LEU A 95 19.09 22.17 12.60
CA LEU A 95 18.59 23.24 11.74
C LEU A 95 17.56 22.66 10.76
N LYS A 96 16.34 23.18 10.79
CA LYS A 96 15.32 22.93 9.77
C LYS A 96 15.56 23.91 8.62
N VAL A 97 15.94 23.38 7.48
CA VAL A 97 16.25 24.17 6.28
C VAL A 97 15.11 24.07 5.29
N THR A 98 14.43 25.18 5.05
CA THR A 98 13.28 25.27 4.15
C THR A 98 13.72 25.82 2.79
N PHE A 99 13.24 25.20 1.71
CA PHE A 99 13.53 25.55 0.32
C PHE A 99 12.35 26.27 -0.34
N LYS A 100 12.61 26.96 -1.45
CA LYS A 100 11.58 27.65 -2.24
C LYS A 100 10.77 26.64 -3.06
N HIS A 101 11.43 25.66 -3.67
CA HIS A 101 10.81 24.64 -4.50
C HIS A 101 11.39 23.23 -4.25
N PRO A 102 10.61 22.14 -4.35
CA PRO A 102 11.11 20.79 -4.10
C PRO A 102 12.26 20.36 -5.02
N GLN A 103 12.26 20.87 -6.26
CA GLN A 103 13.33 20.62 -7.24
C GLN A 103 14.67 21.28 -6.87
N ASP A 104 14.68 22.22 -5.91
CA ASP A 104 15.91 22.85 -5.43
C ASP A 104 16.67 21.93 -4.46
N ILE A 105 15.97 20.97 -3.82
CA ILE A 105 16.55 20.10 -2.78
C ILE A 105 17.76 19.33 -3.30
N PRO A 106 17.72 18.57 -4.41
CA PRO A 106 18.86 17.74 -4.81
C PRO A 106 20.16 18.55 -4.97
N LYS A 107 20.06 19.71 -5.67
CA LYS A 107 21.22 20.57 -5.94
C LYS A 107 21.76 21.24 -4.68
N LEU A 108 20.88 21.76 -3.83
CA LEU A 108 21.30 22.49 -2.63
C LEU A 108 21.70 21.56 -1.48
N ARG A 109 21.08 20.37 -1.37
CA ARG A 109 21.45 19.35 -0.40
C ARG A 109 22.93 18.98 -0.52
N ASP A 110 23.41 18.72 -1.73
CA ASP A 110 24.80 18.29 -1.93
C ASP A 110 25.77 19.42 -1.56
N ARG A 111 25.43 20.68 -1.90
CA ARG A 111 26.20 21.85 -1.45
C ARG A 111 26.21 21.99 0.07
N ILE A 112 25.07 21.81 0.73
CA ILE A 112 24.94 21.86 2.18
C ILE A 112 25.76 20.73 2.83
N GLY A 113 25.67 19.51 2.32
CA GLY A 113 26.38 18.35 2.85
C GLY A 113 27.90 18.46 2.75
N ASN A 114 28.41 19.25 1.80
CA ASN A 114 29.84 19.50 1.63
C ASN A 114 30.40 20.62 2.52
N LEU A 115 29.56 21.33 3.29
CA LEU A 115 30.02 22.34 4.23
C LEU A 115 30.70 21.66 5.43
N THR A 116 31.87 22.16 5.83
CA THR A 116 32.61 21.62 7.00
C THR A 116 31.86 21.80 8.32
N SER A 117 30.93 22.75 8.38
CA SER A 117 30.06 23.01 9.53
C SER A 117 28.88 22.04 9.63
N VAL A 118 28.64 21.21 8.61
CA VAL A 118 27.56 20.22 8.57
C VAL A 118 28.10 18.84 8.92
N GLN A 119 27.49 18.21 9.93
CA GLN A 119 27.78 16.82 10.27
C GLN A 119 27.00 15.87 9.36
N GLU A 120 25.70 16.10 9.22
CA GLU A 120 24.83 15.22 8.45
C GLU A 120 23.59 15.95 7.96
N VAL A 121 23.14 15.63 6.75
CA VAL A 121 21.85 16.05 6.23
C VAL A 121 20.85 14.90 6.35
N ARG A 122 19.70 15.15 6.96
CA ARG A 122 18.67 14.15 7.25
C ARG A 122 17.39 14.42 6.48
N GLU A 123 16.62 13.36 6.26
CA GLU A 123 15.23 13.45 5.79
C GLU A 123 15.04 14.07 4.40
N HIS A 124 16.11 14.15 3.62
CA HIS A 124 16.14 14.74 2.28
C HIS A 124 15.50 13.84 1.20
N ASP A 125 15.31 12.55 1.50
CA ASP A 125 14.81 11.52 0.60
C ASP A 125 13.33 11.20 0.80
N ILE A 126 12.65 11.95 1.67
CA ILE A 126 11.20 11.88 1.84
C ILE A 126 10.56 12.77 0.76
N PRO A 127 9.79 12.20 -0.20
CA PRO A 127 9.17 12.97 -1.27
C PRO A 127 8.23 14.06 -0.74
N PHE A 128 8.18 15.19 -1.44
CA PHE A 128 7.45 16.39 -1.01
C PHE A 128 5.97 16.15 -0.67
N TYR A 129 5.26 15.35 -1.46
CA TYR A 129 3.86 15.02 -1.21
C TYR A 129 3.68 14.06 -0.02
N ARG A 130 4.59 13.10 0.17
CA ARG A 130 4.59 12.20 1.35
C ARG A 130 4.91 12.96 2.63
N ARG A 131 5.84 13.92 2.53
CA ARG A 131 6.14 14.86 3.60
C ARG A 131 4.90 15.65 4.01
N TYR A 132 4.11 16.14 3.04
CA TYR A 132 2.86 16.82 3.33
C TYR A 132 1.87 15.94 4.11
N LEU A 133 1.70 14.67 3.71
CA LEU A 133 0.86 13.71 4.45
C LEU A 133 1.32 13.59 5.91
N ILE A 134 2.62 13.37 6.12
CA ILE A 134 3.21 13.21 7.45
C ILE A 134 2.99 14.47 8.31
N ASP A 135 3.35 15.63 7.78
CA ASP A 135 3.32 16.91 8.52
C ASP A 135 1.91 17.36 8.88
N LYS A 136 0.95 17.09 7.99
CA LYS A 136 -0.47 17.41 8.20
C LYS A 136 -1.22 16.28 8.91
N GLY A 137 -0.53 15.20 9.26
CA GLY A 137 -1.11 14.00 9.87
C GLY A 137 -2.06 13.23 8.96
N LEU A 138 -2.17 13.58 7.67
CA LEU A 138 -3.10 13.00 6.72
C LEU A 138 -2.71 11.56 6.40
N SER A 139 -3.71 10.72 6.16
CA SER A 139 -3.51 9.35 5.70
C SER A 139 -4.60 9.06 4.67
N PRO A 140 -4.24 8.60 3.46
CA PRO A 140 -5.23 8.26 2.44
C PRO A 140 -6.25 7.23 2.97
N LEU A 141 -7.44 7.25 2.37
CA LEU A 141 -8.65 6.54 2.80
C LEU A 141 -9.15 6.92 4.19
N ASN A 142 -8.88 8.16 4.62
CA ASN A 142 -9.62 8.79 5.71
C ASN A 142 -10.39 10.00 5.18
N VAL A 143 -11.42 10.38 5.92
CA VAL A 143 -12.19 11.59 5.65
C VAL A 143 -11.34 12.81 6.00
N VAL A 144 -11.25 13.72 5.05
CA VAL A 144 -10.54 14.98 5.15
C VAL A 144 -11.53 16.12 4.96
N GLU A 145 -11.46 17.09 5.86
CA GLU A 145 -12.17 18.35 5.78
C GLU A 145 -11.21 19.46 5.35
N VAL A 146 -11.62 20.21 4.33
CA VAL A 146 -10.89 21.39 3.85
C VAL A 146 -11.79 22.61 3.88
N GLU A 147 -11.21 23.73 4.31
CA GLU A 147 -11.84 25.04 4.31
C GLU A 147 -11.12 25.93 3.28
N GLY A 148 -11.89 26.63 2.43
CA GLY A 148 -11.32 27.34 1.31
C GLY A 148 -12.35 27.88 0.31
N LYS A 149 -11.94 27.98 -0.96
CA LYS A 149 -12.75 28.54 -2.04
C LYS A 149 -12.93 27.54 -3.17
N VAL A 150 -14.15 27.39 -3.67
CA VAL A 150 -14.42 26.64 -4.90
C VAL A 150 -13.94 27.47 -6.08
N LEU A 151 -13.04 26.91 -6.90
CA LEU A 151 -12.55 27.53 -8.14
C LEU A 151 -13.36 27.07 -9.36
N LYS A 152 -13.82 25.81 -9.34
CA LYS A 152 -14.72 25.23 -10.33
C LYS A 152 -15.67 24.28 -9.59
N GLN A 153 -16.97 24.47 -9.79
CA GLN A 153 -18.00 23.59 -9.22
C GLN A 153 -17.91 22.21 -9.89
N GLY A 154 -18.00 21.14 -9.09
CA GLY A 154 -18.21 19.77 -9.61
C GLY A 154 -19.68 19.51 -9.93
N PRO A 155 -20.05 18.29 -10.37
CA PRO A 155 -21.43 17.91 -10.61
C PRO A 155 -22.22 17.97 -9.31
N VAL A 156 -23.49 18.34 -9.45
CA VAL A 156 -24.49 18.22 -8.40
C VAL A 156 -25.24 16.91 -8.64
N LYS A 157 -25.63 16.23 -7.56
CA LYS A 157 -26.37 14.97 -7.62
C LYS A 157 -27.57 15.07 -8.56
N GLY A 158 -27.66 14.17 -9.55
CA GLY A 158 -28.72 14.14 -10.57
C GLY A 158 -28.51 15.02 -11.81
N SER A 159 -27.32 15.61 -12.00
CA SER A 159 -26.98 16.34 -13.23
C SER A 159 -26.70 15.38 -14.41
N PRO A 160 -27.27 15.59 -15.61
CA PRO A 160 -27.07 14.72 -16.78
C PRO A 160 -25.71 14.90 -17.49
N THR A 161 -24.78 15.67 -16.91
CA THR A 161 -23.49 15.99 -17.50
C THR A 161 -22.39 15.04 -17.03
N THR A 162 -21.44 14.70 -17.90
CA THR A 162 -20.22 13.97 -17.57
C THR A 162 -19.58 14.51 -16.28
N PRO A 163 -19.29 13.65 -15.28
CA PRO A 163 -18.81 14.12 -13.98
C PRO A 163 -17.45 14.81 -14.09
N GLN A 164 -17.42 16.09 -13.71
CA GLN A 164 -16.22 16.95 -13.69
C GLN A 164 -15.77 17.17 -12.25
N PRO A 165 -14.48 17.17 -11.91
CA PRO A 165 -14.09 17.37 -10.52
C PRO A 165 -14.41 18.77 -10.00
N CYS A 166 -14.76 18.85 -8.72
CA CYS A 166 -14.72 20.10 -7.97
C CYS A 166 -13.26 20.54 -7.80
N ILE A 167 -12.89 21.73 -8.28
CA ILE A 167 -11.54 22.28 -8.06
C ILE A 167 -11.60 23.23 -6.87
N PHE A 168 -10.82 22.96 -5.84
CA PHE A 168 -10.92 23.65 -4.55
C PHE A 168 -9.58 24.25 -4.13
N GLN A 169 -9.55 25.54 -3.79
CA GLN A 169 -8.37 26.21 -3.23
C GLN A 169 -8.44 26.17 -1.70
N VAL A 170 -7.55 25.40 -1.08
CA VAL A 170 -7.45 25.30 0.37
C VAL A 170 -6.90 26.60 0.94
N LYS A 171 -7.51 27.08 2.03
CA LYS A 171 -7.10 28.28 2.79
C LYS A 171 -6.42 27.90 4.10
N ASN A 172 -6.98 26.92 4.81
CA ASN A 172 -6.46 26.42 6.09
C ASN A 172 -5.99 24.97 5.94
N PRO A 173 -4.98 24.52 6.70
CA PRO A 173 -4.50 23.14 6.63
C PRO A 173 -5.66 22.13 6.74
N PRO A 174 -5.69 21.08 5.91
CA PRO A 174 -6.74 20.07 5.96
C PRO A 174 -6.79 19.38 7.33
N LYS A 175 -7.99 19.01 7.76
CA LYS A 175 -8.23 18.31 9.03
C LYS A 175 -8.72 16.90 8.75
N ILE A 176 -8.25 15.92 9.52
CA ILE A 176 -8.82 14.57 9.47
C ILE A 176 -10.07 14.52 10.33
N ILE A 177 -11.09 13.86 9.78
CA ILE A 177 -12.25 13.41 10.53
C ILE A 177 -12.10 11.90 10.68
N LEU A 178 -12.02 11.43 11.92
CA LEU A 178 -11.95 10.01 12.22
C LEU A 178 -13.37 9.44 12.13
N GLU A 179 -13.69 8.88 10.97
CA GLU A 179 -14.91 8.09 10.77
C GLU A 179 -14.59 6.60 10.92
N GLU A 180 -15.47 5.87 11.61
CA GLU A 180 -15.30 4.43 11.82
C GLU A 180 -15.67 3.63 10.56
N VAL A 181 -16.62 4.13 9.77
CA VAL A 181 -17.15 3.48 8.57
C VAL A 181 -16.80 4.33 7.36
N LEU A 182 -16.11 3.72 6.38
CA LEU A 182 -15.83 4.37 5.11
C LEU A 182 -17.08 4.31 4.21
N PRO A 183 -17.28 5.28 3.31
CA PRO A 183 -18.26 5.14 2.26
C PRO A 183 -17.91 3.96 1.35
N GLU A 184 -18.90 3.50 0.60
CA GLU A 184 -18.66 2.56 -0.49
C GLU A 184 -17.86 3.23 -1.61
N PHE A 185 -16.87 2.53 -2.15
CA PHE A 185 -16.04 3.00 -3.25
C PHE A 185 -16.55 2.43 -4.57
N SER A 186 -16.60 3.24 -5.63
CA SER A 186 -16.89 2.74 -6.97
C SER A 186 -15.65 2.09 -7.57
N VAL A 187 -15.81 0.86 -8.03
CA VAL A 187 -14.76 0.04 -8.62
C VAL A 187 -15.13 -0.22 -10.07
N LEU A 188 -14.18 0.00 -10.98
CA LEU A 188 -14.30 -0.41 -12.38
C LEU A 188 -13.12 -1.32 -12.73
N SER A 189 -13.43 -2.56 -13.07
CA SER A 189 -12.48 -3.50 -13.64
C SER A 189 -12.59 -3.49 -15.15
N PHE A 190 -11.47 -3.72 -15.83
CA PHE A 190 -11.45 -3.90 -17.27
C PHE A 190 -10.43 -4.97 -17.67
N ASP A 191 -10.65 -5.54 -18.84
CA ASP A 191 -9.76 -6.49 -19.50
C ASP A 191 -9.81 -6.28 -21.03
N ILE A 192 -8.77 -6.66 -21.77
CA ILE A 192 -8.71 -6.52 -23.22
C ILE A 192 -8.37 -7.85 -23.91
N GLU A 193 -8.97 -8.06 -25.08
CA GLU A 193 -8.57 -9.14 -25.98
C GLU A 193 -7.94 -8.58 -27.25
N VAL A 194 -6.95 -9.29 -27.78
CA VAL A 194 -6.15 -8.84 -28.92
C VAL A 194 -6.17 -9.86 -30.05
N TYR A 195 -6.29 -9.38 -31.29
CA TYR A 195 -6.21 -10.23 -32.48
C TYR A 195 -4.77 -10.64 -32.79
N ASN A 196 -4.37 -11.84 -32.36
CA ASN A 196 -2.98 -12.29 -32.31
C ASN A 196 -2.68 -13.56 -33.17
N PRO A 197 -2.94 -13.56 -34.49
CA PRO A 197 -2.77 -14.74 -35.35
C PRO A 197 -1.31 -15.23 -35.49
N ARG A 198 -0.34 -14.49 -34.95
CA ARG A 198 1.09 -14.79 -35.00
C ARG A 198 1.65 -15.27 -33.64
N GLY A 199 0.78 -15.54 -32.67
CA GLY A 199 1.15 -15.96 -31.33
C GLY A 199 1.15 -14.80 -30.34
N MET A 200 2.31 -14.45 -29.78
CA MET A 200 2.38 -13.40 -28.75
C MET A 200 1.95 -12.03 -29.32
N PRO A 201 0.98 -11.34 -28.68
CA PRO A 201 0.46 -10.05 -29.15
C PRO A 201 1.54 -8.97 -29.29
N GLN A 202 1.52 -8.22 -30.41
CA GLN A 202 2.42 -7.09 -30.67
C GLN A 202 1.64 -5.80 -30.96
N ALA A 203 1.74 -4.80 -30.09
CA ALA A 203 0.93 -3.58 -30.17
C ALA A 203 1.13 -2.82 -31.49
N GLU A 204 2.28 -2.94 -32.15
CA GLU A 204 2.53 -2.32 -33.44
C GLU A 204 1.69 -2.93 -34.57
N LEU A 205 1.27 -4.20 -34.45
CA LEU A 205 0.70 -4.95 -35.56
C LEU A 205 -0.72 -5.46 -35.26
N ASP A 206 -0.94 -5.96 -34.06
CA ASP A 206 -2.15 -6.68 -33.66
C ASP A 206 -3.16 -5.68 -33.03
N PRO A 207 -4.39 -5.58 -33.52
CA PRO A 207 -5.41 -4.69 -32.96
C PRO A 207 -6.08 -5.27 -31.71
N ILE A 208 -6.51 -4.40 -30.80
CA ILE A 208 -7.46 -4.77 -29.75
C ILE A 208 -8.80 -5.09 -30.44
N ILE A 209 -9.45 -6.18 -30.07
CA ILE A 209 -10.72 -6.64 -30.66
C ILE A 209 -11.93 -6.43 -29.75
N MET A 210 -11.71 -6.42 -28.44
CA MET A 210 -12.74 -6.06 -27.47
C MET A 210 -12.12 -5.56 -26.16
N ILE A 211 -12.91 -4.81 -25.41
CA ILE A 211 -12.61 -4.40 -24.04
C ILE A 211 -13.84 -4.76 -23.19
N SER A 212 -13.64 -5.53 -22.13
CA SER A 212 -14.70 -5.85 -21.18
C SER A 212 -14.61 -4.96 -19.94
N PHE A 213 -15.74 -4.76 -19.31
CA PHE A 213 -15.91 -3.93 -18.12
C PHE A 213 -16.81 -4.62 -17.11
N SER A 214 -16.43 -4.51 -15.85
CA SER A 214 -17.27 -4.87 -14.72
C SER A 214 -17.17 -3.80 -13.64
N SER A 215 -18.29 -3.40 -13.03
CA SER A 215 -18.27 -2.52 -11.86
C SER A 215 -19.07 -3.09 -10.70
N ASN A 216 -18.69 -2.72 -9.48
CA ASN A 216 -19.49 -3.01 -8.29
C ASN A 216 -20.78 -2.17 -8.20
N GLN A 217 -21.04 -1.35 -9.22
CA GLN A 217 -22.28 -0.58 -9.40
C GLN A 217 -23.23 -1.25 -10.42
N GLY A 218 -22.88 -2.44 -10.91
CA GLY A 218 -23.72 -3.26 -11.79
C GLY A 218 -23.39 -3.15 -13.28
N LEU A 219 -22.33 -2.45 -13.69
CA LEU A 219 -21.88 -2.49 -15.08
C LEU A 219 -21.34 -3.89 -15.39
N GLN A 220 -21.83 -4.48 -16.47
CA GLN A 220 -21.28 -5.66 -17.11
C GLN A 220 -21.41 -5.45 -18.61
N LYS A 221 -20.29 -5.18 -19.28
CA LYS A 221 -20.30 -4.76 -20.69
C LYS A 221 -19.05 -5.23 -21.42
N VAL A 222 -19.20 -5.64 -22.67
CA VAL A 222 -18.12 -5.87 -23.62
C VAL A 222 -18.31 -4.91 -24.78
N VAL A 223 -17.28 -4.14 -25.12
CA VAL A 223 -17.27 -3.28 -26.31
C VAL A 223 -16.44 -3.96 -27.38
N SER A 224 -17.00 -4.20 -28.57
CA SER A 224 -16.31 -4.82 -29.70
C SER A 224 -16.76 -4.22 -31.03
N TYR A 225 -16.09 -4.53 -32.13
CA TYR A 225 -16.50 -4.12 -33.49
C TYR A 225 -16.95 -5.30 -34.36
N LYS A 226 -17.27 -6.44 -33.75
CA LYS A 226 -18.06 -7.52 -34.37
C LYS A 226 -19.37 -7.71 -33.62
N ASN A 227 -20.42 -8.06 -34.35
CA ASN A 227 -21.73 -8.33 -33.77
C ASN A 227 -21.76 -9.70 -33.09
N PRO A 228 -22.47 -9.83 -31.95
CA PRO A 228 -22.83 -11.14 -31.40
C PRO A 228 -23.66 -11.95 -32.39
N SER A 229 -23.59 -13.27 -32.28
CA SER A 229 -24.31 -14.14 -33.22
C SER A 229 -25.81 -14.13 -32.89
N THR A 230 -26.68 -13.94 -33.89
CA THR A 230 -28.15 -13.86 -33.70
C THR A 230 -28.81 -15.22 -33.40
N ALA A 231 -28.05 -16.24 -33.01
CA ALA A 231 -28.60 -17.56 -32.75
C ALA A 231 -29.35 -17.52 -31.42
N SER A 232 -30.68 -17.55 -31.48
CA SER A 232 -31.61 -17.55 -30.33
C SER A 232 -31.51 -18.77 -29.41
N ASP A 233 -30.60 -19.70 -29.70
CA ASP A 233 -30.44 -20.99 -29.00
C ASP A 233 -29.11 -21.09 -28.23
N ILE A 234 -28.46 -19.94 -27.96
CA ILE A 234 -27.26 -19.92 -27.13
C ILE A 234 -27.71 -20.05 -25.68
N HIS A 235 -27.85 -21.29 -25.24
CA HIS A 235 -27.70 -21.57 -23.82
C HIS A 235 -26.30 -21.10 -23.42
N PRO A 236 -26.14 -20.46 -22.23
CA PRO A 236 -24.82 -20.33 -21.63
C PRO A 236 -24.19 -21.71 -21.73
N SER A 237 -23.00 -21.82 -22.30
CA SER A 237 -22.25 -23.06 -22.19
C SER A 237 -22.33 -23.48 -20.72
N SER A 238 -22.48 -24.78 -20.45
CA SER A 238 -22.46 -25.36 -19.10
C SER A 238 -21.28 -24.93 -18.22
N ASP A 239 -20.35 -24.17 -18.81
CA ASP A 239 -19.02 -23.84 -18.34
C ASP A 239 -18.90 -22.36 -17.89
N SER A 240 -19.93 -21.51 -18.06
CA SER A 240 -19.96 -20.14 -17.51
C SER A 240 -21.15 -19.95 -16.57
N TYR A 241 -20.88 -19.51 -15.34
CA TYR A 241 -21.88 -19.26 -14.31
C TYR A 241 -22.53 -17.86 -14.40
N LEU A 242 -22.07 -17.03 -15.34
CA LEU A 242 -22.58 -15.67 -15.50
C LEU A 242 -23.85 -15.64 -16.34
N ASP A 243 -24.83 -14.90 -15.83
CA ASP A 243 -26.07 -14.55 -16.54
C ASP A 243 -26.06 -13.03 -16.81
N PRO A 244 -25.27 -12.57 -17.80
CA PRO A 244 -25.14 -11.15 -18.08
C PRO A 244 -26.44 -10.58 -18.68
N PRO A 245 -26.62 -9.24 -18.64
CA PRO A 245 -27.73 -8.60 -19.33
C PRO A 245 -27.77 -8.98 -20.82
N GLY A 246 -28.97 -9.14 -21.41
CA GLY A 246 -29.10 -9.57 -22.81
C GLY A 246 -28.48 -8.63 -23.85
N ASP A 247 -28.11 -7.40 -23.46
CA ASP A 247 -27.46 -6.38 -24.27
C ASP A 247 -26.03 -6.05 -23.76
N PHE A 248 -25.36 -6.99 -23.10
CA PHE A 248 -24.01 -6.76 -22.55
C PHE A 248 -22.94 -6.47 -23.61
N VAL A 249 -23.17 -6.79 -24.89
CA VAL A 249 -22.23 -6.49 -26.00
C VAL A 249 -22.63 -5.20 -26.72
N GLU A 250 -21.78 -4.17 -26.63
CA GLU A 250 -21.90 -2.91 -27.37
C GLU A 250 -21.00 -2.94 -28.62
N VAL A 251 -21.60 -2.74 -29.80
CA VAL A 251 -20.88 -2.80 -31.07
C VAL A 251 -20.51 -1.40 -31.58
N VAL A 252 -19.22 -1.17 -31.84
CA VAL A 252 -18.67 0.05 -32.43
C VAL A 252 -18.08 -0.21 -33.82
N ALA A 253 -17.73 0.83 -34.59
CA ALA A 253 -17.35 0.61 -35.99
C ALA A 253 -15.92 0.09 -36.19
N ASN A 254 -14.99 0.37 -35.26
CA ASN A 254 -13.57 0.04 -35.40
C ASN A 254 -12.82 0.16 -34.07
N GLU A 255 -11.54 -0.23 -34.05
CA GLU A 255 -10.67 -0.17 -32.87
C GLU A 255 -10.52 1.25 -32.29
N LYS A 256 -10.54 2.29 -33.13
CA LYS A 256 -10.44 3.68 -32.66
C LYS A 256 -11.65 4.05 -31.81
N GLU A 257 -12.86 3.74 -32.29
CA GLU A 257 -14.10 3.95 -31.54
C GLU A 257 -14.16 3.08 -30.27
N LEU A 258 -13.58 1.88 -30.30
CA LEU A 258 -13.44 1.02 -29.13
C LEU A 258 -12.58 1.68 -28.04
N LEU A 259 -11.46 2.32 -28.41
CA LEU A 259 -10.61 3.05 -27.46
C LEU A 259 -11.26 4.36 -26.99
N GLU A 260 -11.99 5.06 -27.86
CA GLU A 260 -12.81 6.22 -27.47
C GLU A 260 -13.88 5.80 -26.46
N LYS A 261 -14.52 4.64 -26.66
CA LYS A 261 -15.48 4.07 -25.73
C LYS A 261 -14.86 3.66 -24.40
N PHE A 262 -13.63 3.16 -24.39
CA PHE A 262 -12.89 2.93 -23.14
C PHE A 262 -12.74 4.21 -22.31
N VAL A 263 -12.37 5.33 -22.95
CA VAL A 263 -12.29 6.63 -22.27
C VAL A 263 -13.67 7.09 -21.79
N GLU A 264 -14.70 6.96 -22.63
CA GLU A 264 -16.08 7.32 -22.29
C GLU A 264 -16.58 6.53 -21.07
N THR A 265 -16.42 5.21 -21.05
CA THR A 265 -16.86 4.33 -19.96
C THR A 265 -16.16 4.68 -18.66
N VAL A 266 -14.84 4.89 -18.66
CA VAL A 266 -14.11 5.31 -17.45
C VAL A 266 -14.60 6.68 -16.95
N GLN A 267 -14.95 7.60 -17.85
CA GLN A 267 -15.48 8.91 -17.49
C GLN A 267 -16.92 8.86 -16.98
N SER A 268 -17.77 8.02 -17.56
CA SER A 268 -19.19 7.88 -17.18
C SER A 268 -19.35 7.16 -15.85
N GLU A 269 -18.67 6.02 -15.67
CA GLU A 269 -18.68 5.24 -14.42
C GLU A 269 -17.98 6.02 -13.29
N ASN A 270 -17.06 6.91 -13.66
CA ASN A 270 -16.32 7.76 -12.74
C ASN A 270 -15.80 7.01 -11.48
N PRO A 271 -15.03 5.92 -11.66
CA PRO A 271 -14.64 5.05 -10.57
C PRO A 271 -13.62 5.71 -9.63
N ASP A 272 -13.70 5.38 -8.34
CA ASP A 272 -12.67 5.70 -7.35
C ASP A 272 -11.43 4.82 -7.59
N PHE A 273 -11.66 3.51 -7.86
CA PHE A 273 -10.64 2.50 -8.08
C PHE A 273 -10.79 1.85 -9.46
N ILE A 274 -9.67 1.68 -10.16
CA ILE A 274 -9.61 0.96 -11.44
C ILE A 274 -8.80 -0.31 -11.23
N LEU A 275 -9.37 -1.46 -11.53
CA LEU A 275 -8.74 -2.77 -11.38
C LEU A 275 -8.46 -3.40 -12.74
N GLY A 276 -7.45 -4.26 -12.76
CA GLY A 276 -7.15 -5.15 -13.87
C GLY A 276 -6.27 -6.29 -13.36
N TYR A 277 -6.03 -7.31 -14.18
CA TYR A 277 -5.19 -8.44 -13.81
C TYR A 277 -4.04 -8.56 -14.80
N ASN A 278 -2.81 -8.26 -14.34
CA ASN A 278 -1.62 -8.06 -15.18
C ASN A 278 -1.65 -6.75 -16.02
N SER A 279 -2.51 -5.81 -15.64
CA SER A 279 -2.71 -4.54 -16.35
C SER A 279 -1.54 -3.56 -16.30
N ASP A 280 -0.64 -3.70 -15.31
CA ASP A 280 0.61 -2.92 -15.27
C ASP A 280 1.60 -3.37 -16.37
N ALA A 281 1.58 -4.65 -16.75
CA ALA A 281 2.57 -5.25 -17.66
C ALA A 281 2.01 -5.52 -19.08
N PHE A 282 0.69 -5.63 -19.23
CA PHE A 282 0.04 -5.93 -20.51
C PHE A 282 -0.98 -4.86 -20.89
N ASP A 283 -2.15 -4.81 -20.25
CA ASP A 283 -3.32 -4.08 -20.76
C ASP A 283 -3.07 -2.58 -20.99
N LEU A 284 -2.61 -1.87 -19.95
CA LEU A 284 -2.40 -0.42 -20.05
C LEU A 284 -1.26 -0.05 -21.00
N PRO A 285 -0.08 -0.70 -20.96
CA PRO A 285 0.93 -0.53 -22.02
C PRO A 285 0.35 -0.73 -23.42
N TYR A 286 -0.40 -1.80 -23.65
CA TYR A 286 -0.96 -2.14 -24.95
C TYR A 286 -1.98 -1.10 -25.42
N ILE A 287 -2.92 -0.71 -24.55
CA ILE A 287 -3.91 0.35 -24.80
C ILE A 287 -3.21 1.66 -25.13
N MET A 288 -2.16 2.04 -24.38
CA MET A 288 -1.43 3.29 -24.60
C MET A 288 -0.74 3.33 -25.96
N ASP A 289 -0.10 2.22 -26.37
CA ASP A 289 0.58 2.13 -27.67
C ASP A 289 -0.42 2.15 -28.84
N ARG A 290 -1.53 1.40 -28.73
CA ARG A 290 -2.61 1.40 -29.74
C ARG A 290 -3.29 2.77 -29.84
N ALA A 291 -3.58 3.40 -28.70
CA ALA A 291 -4.18 4.74 -28.66
C ALA A 291 -3.25 5.78 -29.30
N ALA A 292 -1.94 5.71 -29.04
CA ALA A 292 -0.96 6.58 -29.68
C ALA A 292 -0.93 6.38 -31.21
N LYS A 293 -0.97 5.13 -31.68
CA LYS A 293 -1.01 4.78 -33.10
C LYS A 293 -2.27 5.29 -33.81
N LEU A 294 -3.42 5.25 -33.12
CA LEU A 294 -4.73 5.63 -33.67
C LEU A 294 -5.11 7.10 -33.40
N GLY A 295 -4.27 7.85 -32.67
CA GLY A 295 -4.52 9.25 -32.33
C GLY A 295 -5.65 9.46 -31.31
N VAL A 296 -5.88 8.50 -30.41
CA VAL A 296 -6.91 8.57 -29.36
C VAL A 296 -6.31 9.10 -28.05
N PRO A 297 -6.76 10.27 -27.55
CA PRO A 297 -6.27 10.79 -26.28
C PRO A 297 -6.93 10.09 -25.08
N LEU A 298 -6.14 9.37 -24.29
CA LEU A 298 -6.60 8.61 -23.12
C LEU A 298 -6.81 9.50 -21.88
N HIS A 299 -7.80 10.39 -21.86
CA HIS A 299 -8.07 11.29 -20.72
C HIS A 299 -8.74 10.58 -19.53
N LEU A 300 -8.01 9.67 -18.88
CA LEU A 300 -8.53 8.80 -17.81
C LEU A 300 -8.47 9.44 -16.41
N GLY A 301 -7.50 10.33 -16.17
CA GLY A 301 -7.32 10.99 -14.88
C GLY A 301 -8.50 11.88 -14.50
N VAL A 302 -8.75 12.04 -13.19
CA VAL A 302 -9.77 12.97 -12.67
C VAL A 302 -9.50 14.41 -13.14
N ASP A 303 -8.23 14.79 -13.30
CA ASP A 303 -7.82 16.08 -13.85
C ASP A 303 -7.75 16.13 -15.39
N GLY A 304 -8.23 15.09 -16.07
CA GLY A 304 -8.15 14.91 -17.53
C GLY A 304 -6.77 14.50 -18.04
N SER A 305 -5.78 14.25 -17.17
CA SER A 305 -4.46 13.82 -17.62
C SER A 305 -4.48 12.36 -18.14
N PRO A 306 -3.62 12.03 -19.11
CA PRO A 306 -3.46 10.66 -19.55
C PRO A 306 -2.74 9.79 -18.51
N PRO A 307 -2.94 8.46 -18.54
CA PRO A 307 -2.17 7.54 -17.72
C PRO A 307 -0.67 7.74 -17.97
N ARG A 308 0.13 7.54 -16.92
CA ARG A 308 1.59 7.63 -17.00
C ARG A 308 2.25 6.51 -16.23
N PHE A 309 3.30 5.94 -16.81
CA PHE A 309 4.17 5.03 -16.09
C PHE A 309 5.01 5.76 -15.07
N THR A 310 5.04 5.23 -13.85
CA THR A 310 5.91 5.72 -12.78
C THR A 310 6.85 4.61 -12.35
N ARG A 311 8.13 4.92 -12.19
CA ARG A 311 9.10 3.91 -11.74
C ARG A 311 8.90 3.61 -10.27
N LEU A 312 8.57 2.36 -9.94
CA LEU A 312 8.40 1.89 -8.57
C LEU A 312 9.17 0.58 -8.39
N GLY A 313 10.37 0.67 -7.80
CA GLY A 313 11.32 -0.44 -7.76
C GLY A 313 11.82 -0.81 -9.16
N PHE A 314 11.68 -2.09 -9.52
CA PHE A 314 11.99 -2.62 -10.85
C PHE A 314 10.79 -2.56 -11.82
N GLY A 315 9.59 -2.22 -11.34
CA GLY A 315 8.39 -2.12 -12.15
C GLY A 315 8.13 -0.70 -12.67
N ASN A 316 7.29 -0.63 -13.70
CA ASN A 316 6.76 0.62 -14.26
C ASN A 316 5.22 0.58 -14.23
N PRO A 317 4.59 0.64 -13.05
CA PRO A 317 3.13 0.63 -12.96
C PRO A 317 2.50 1.86 -13.63
N ALA A 318 1.30 1.67 -14.16
CA ALA A 318 0.50 2.71 -14.79
C ALA A 318 -0.27 3.51 -13.73
N MET A 319 -0.08 4.82 -13.70
CA MET A 319 -0.74 5.71 -12.75
C MET A 319 -1.79 6.56 -13.46
N ILE A 320 -3.01 6.56 -12.93
CA ILE A 320 -4.13 7.38 -13.37
C ILE A 320 -4.40 8.41 -12.28
N ARG A 321 -4.24 9.71 -12.56
CA ARG A 321 -4.30 10.74 -11.50
C ARG A 321 -5.68 10.83 -10.87
N GLY A 322 -5.76 10.67 -9.56
CA GLY A 322 -7.01 10.78 -8.80
C GLY A 322 -7.93 9.56 -8.86
N ARG A 323 -7.64 8.55 -9.70
CA ARG A 323 -8.30 7.24 -9.69
C ARG A 323 -7.26 6.18 -9.31
N VAL A 324 -7.47 5.45 -8.24
CA VAL A 324 -6.43 4.52 -7.76
C VAL A 324 -6.44 3.27 -8.64
N HIS A 325 -5.45 3.16 -9.53
CA HIS A 325 -5.23 1.93 -10.30
C HIS A 325 -4.53 0.86 -9.47
N ILE A 326 -5.04 -0.37 -9.53
CA ILE A 326 -4.49 -1.53 -8.82
C ILE A 326 -4.45 -2.71 -9.78
N ASP A 327 -3.23 -3.14 -10.11
CA ASP A 327 -3.01 -4.43 -10.76
C ASP A 327 -3.12 -5.56 -9.72
N LEU A 328 -4.16 -6.37 -9.86
CA LEU A 328 -4.42 -7.49 -8.95
C LEU A 328 -3.39 -8.61 -9.11
N TYR A 329 -2.76 -8.82 -10.27
CA TYR A 329 -1.78 -9.89 -10.44
C TYR A 329 -0.57 -9.70 -9.51
N SER A 330 0.04 -8.51 -9.56
CA SER A 330 1.15 -8.14 -8.69
C SER A 330 0.75 -8.15 -7.20
N TYR A 331 -0.52 -7.86 -6.93
CA TYR A 331 -1.09 -7.82 -5.59
C TYR A 331 -1.29 -9.22 -5.01
N VAL A 332 -2.00 -10.11 -5.70
CA VAL A 332 -2.32 -11.47 -5.22
C VAL A 332 -1.06 -12.31 -5.05
N ARG A 333 -0.06 -12.15 -5.93
CA ARG A 333 1.26 -12.81 -5.81
C ARG A 333 1.97 -12.53 -4.50
N ARG A 334 1.67 -11.40 -3.85
CA ARG A 334 2.25 -11.04 -2.54
C ARG A 334 1.56 -11.74 -1.38
N TYR A 335 0.29 -12.10 -1.54
CA TYR A 335 -0.55 -12.57 -0.43
C TYR A 335 -0.92 -14.05 -0.52
N LEU A 336 -1.02 -14.60 -1.73
CA LEU A 336 -1.36 -16.00 -1.98
C LEU A 336 -0.11 -16.77 -2.42
N HIS A 337 0.14 -17.91 -1.77
CA HIS A 337 1.30 -18.76 -2.04
C HIS A 337 0.84 -19.93 -2.90
N LEU A 338 0.75 -19.69 -4.21
CA LEU A 338 0.28 -20.63 -5.21
C LEU A 338 1.42 -21.02 -6.15
N GLU A 339 1.34 -22.20 -6.75
CA GLU A 339 2.31 -22.64 -7.79
C GLU A 339 2.25 -21.74 -9.03
N ARG A 340 1.05 -21.31 -9.39
CA ARG A 340 0.76 -20.35 -10.46
C ARG A 340 -0.27 -19.35 -9.99
N HIS A 341 -0.18 -18.13 -10.51
CA HIS A 341 -1.09 -17.02 -10.19
C HIS A 341 -1.84 -16.55 -11.44
N THR A 342 -2.33 -17.48 -12.26
CA THR A 342 -3.28 -17.13 -13.33
C THR A 342 -4.61 -16.71 -12.71
N LEU A 343 -5.45 -16.00 -13.46
CA LEU A 343 -6.71 -15.47 -12.95
C LEU A 343 -7.62 -16.61 -12.48
N GLU A 344 -7.71 -17.68 -13.26
CA GLU A 344 -8.51 -18.89 -12.98
C GLU A 344 -8.03 -19.58 -11.69
N ARG A 345 -6.71 -19.74 -11.52
CA ARG A 345 -6.16 -20.41 -10.33
C ARG A 345 -6.40 -19.60 -9.07
N VAL A 346 -6.30 -18.28 -9.15
CA VAL A 346 -6.58 -17.37 -8.02
C VAL A 346 -8.07 -17.35 -7.70
N TYR A 347 -8.92 -17.31 -8.72
CA TYR A 347 -10.37 -17.35 -8.56
C TYR A 347 -10.82 -18.67 -7.89
N LEU A 348 -10.27 -19.81 -8.33
CA LEU A 348 -10.52 -21.11 -7.69
C LEU A 348 -10.07 -21.14 -6.23
N GLU A 349 -8.91 -20.57 -5.91
CA GLU A 349 -8.41 -20.53 -4.52
C GLU A 349 -9.33 -19.70 -3.60
N LEU A 350 -9.84 -18.57 -4.09
CA LEU A 350 -10.64 -17.65 -3.29
C LEU A 350 -12.11 -18.06 -3.19
N PHE A 351 -12.69 -18.59 -4.28
CA PHE A 351 -14.13 -18.82 -4.39
C PHE A 351 -14.51 -20.30 -4.53
N GLY A 352 -13.54 -21.20 -4.72
CA GLY A 352 -13.81 -22.62 -4.93
C GLY A 352 -14.52 -22.94 -6.25
N GLN A 353 -14.45 -22.02 -7.22
CA GLN A 353 -15.11 -22.11 -8.52
C GLN A 353 -14.08 -22.17 -9.63
N GLU A 354 -14.27 -23.09 -10.58
CA GLU A 354 -13.48 -23.16 -11.80
C GLU A 354 -14.03 -22.15 -12.82
N LYS A 355 -13.12 -21.46 -13.52
CA LYS A 355 -13.44 -20.58 -14.65
C LYS A 355 -13.15 -21.31 -15.96
N TYR A 356 -13.91 -20.97 -17.00
CA TYR A 356 -13.58 -21.38 -18.35
C TYR A 356 -12.28 -20.68 -18.78
N ASP A 357 -11.27 -21.47 -19.15
CA ASP A 357 -9.98 -20.97 -19.62
C ASP A 357 -9.91 -21.09 -21.14
N LEU A 358 -9.68 -19.96 -21.83
CA LEU A 358 -9.45 -19.93 -23.27
C LEU A 358 -7.95 -19.71 -23.53
N PRO A 359 -7.25 -20.61 -24.23
CA PRO A 359 -5.85 -20.41 -24.56
C PRO A 359 -5.65 -19.11 -25.35
N GLY A 360 -4.78 -18.23 -24.85
CA GLY A 360 -4.57 -16.91 -25.43
C GLY A 360 -4.09 -16.94 -26.89
N ASP A 361 -3.43 -18.00 -27.34
CA ASP A 361 -3.03 -18.20 -28.75
C ASP A 361 -4.19 -18.62 -29.67
N GLU A 362 -5.33 -19.02 -29.11
CA GLU A 362 -6.54 -19.39 -29.85
C GLU A 362 -7.57 -18.25 -29.99
N ILE A 363 -7.37 -17.10 -29.31
CA ILE A 363 -8.30 -15.95 -29.34
C ILE A 363 -8.65 -15.54 -30.79
N HIS A 364 -7.65 -15.43 -31.66
CA HIS A 364 -7.87 -15.07 -33.06
C HIS A 364 -8.75 -16.09 -33.82
N LEU A 365 -8.70 -17.37 -33.48
CA LEU A 365 -9.52 -18.42 -34.11
C LEU A 365 -11.00 -18.29 -33.73
N TYR A 366 -11.27 -17.86 -32.50
CA TYR A 366 -12.62 -17.59 -32.01
C TYR A 366 -13.17 -16.33 -32.66
N TRP A 367 -12.33 -15.31 -32.78
CA TRP A 367 -12.65 -14.07 -33.47
C TRP A 367 -13.00 -14.28 -34.95
N ASP A 368 -12.20 -15.05 -35.70
CA ASP A 368 -12.32 -15.18 -37.16
C ASP A 368 -13.53 -16.01 -37.62
N LYS A 369 -13.99 -16.97 -36.81
CA LYS A 369 -15.08 -17.88 -37.20
C LYS A 369 -16.47 -17.23 -37.17
N GLY A 370 -16.68 -16.19 -36.37
CA GLY A 370 -17.92 -15.39 -36.36
C GLY A 370 -19.20 -16.18 -36.04
N ASP A 371 -19.06 -17.35 -35.40
CA ASP A 371 -20.14 -18.26 -35.02
C ASP A 371 -20.30 -18.30 -33.49
N GLN A 372 -20.83 -19.39 -32.93
CA GLN A 372 -20.95 -19.61 -31.48
C GLN A 372 -19.62 -19.47 -30.71
N ARG A 373 -18.46 -19.54 -31.38
CA ARG A 373 -17.16 -19.26 -30.76
C ARG A 373 -16.98 -17.77 -30.48
N LEU A 374 -17.45 -16.89 -31.35
CA LEU A 374 -17.38 -15.45 -31.10
C LEU A 374 -18.22 -15.08 -29.86
N GLU A 375 -19.41 -15.68 -29.73
CA GLU A 375 -20.24 -15.48 -28.54
C GLU A 375 -19.53 -15.96 -27.27
N ARG A 376 -18.93 -17.16 -27.30
CA ARG A 376 -18.13 -17.67 -26.19
C ARG A 376 -16.97 -16.77 -25.82
N LEU A 377 -16.33 -16.13 -26.81
CA LEU A 377 -15.25 -15.17 -26.57
C LEU A 377 -15.76 -13.91 -25.84
N PHE A 378 -16.96 -13.41 -26.18
CA PHE A 378 -17.57 -12.30 -25.45
C PHE A 378 -17.89 -12.66 -23.98
N HIS A 379 -18.45 -13.85 -23.74
CA HIS A 379 -18.70 -14.32 -22.38
C HIS A 379 -17.40 -14.53 -21.58
N TYR A 380 -16.37 -15.12 -22.20
CA TYR A 380 -15.05 -15.30 -21.60
C TYR A 380 -14.45 -13.96 -21.16
N SER A 381 -14.38 -12.98 -22.08
CA SER A 381 -13.80 -11.67 -21.78
C SER A 381 -14.60 -10.93 -20.69
N LEU A 382 -15.94 -11.05 -20.67
CA LEU A 382 -16.75 -10.49 -19.59
C LEU A 382 -16.48 -11.18 -18.25
N ASP A 383 -16.37 -12.51 -18.26
CA ASP A 383 -16.11 -13.32 -17.06
C ASP A 383 -14.77 -12.97 -16.40
N ASP A 384 -13.78 -12.57 -17.19
CA ASP A 384 -12.50 -12.11 -16.65
C ASP A 384 -12.63 -10.75 -15.97
N ALA A 385 -13.28 -9.77 -16.59
CA ALA A 385 -13.54 -8.48 -15.93
C ALA A 385 -14.36 -8.64 -14.63
N VAL A 386 -15.38 -9.52 -14.62
CA VAL A 386 -16.19 -9.80 -13.43
C VAL A 386 -15.35 -10.48 -12.33
N ALA A 387 -14.52 -11.46 -12.68
CA ALA A 387 -13.62 -12.12 -11.74
C ALA A 387 -12.65 -11.11 -11.10
N VAL A 388 -12.11 -10.18 -11.88
CA VAL A 388 -11.24 -9.10 -11.37
C VAL A 388 -11.98 -8.23 -10.35
N THR A 389 -13.23 -7.85 -10.61
CA THR A 389 -14.04 -7.08 -9.65
C THR A 389 -14.20 -7.85 -8.33
N GLN A 390 -14.60 -9.12 -8.40
CA GLN A 390 -14.87 -9.94 -7.21
C GLN A 390 -13.59 -10.22 -6.38
N ILE A 391 -12.47 -10.52 -7.04
CA ILE A 391 -11.17 -10.68 -6.35
C ILE A 391 -10.79 -9.36 -5.67
N GLY A 392 -11.04 -8.23 -6.32
CA GLY A 392 -10.84 -6.90 -5.76
C GLY A 392 -11.64 -6.68 -4.47
N GLU A 393 -12.94 -6.96 -4.51
CA GLU A 393 -13.85 -6.82 -3.36
C GLU A 393 -13.44 -7.68 -2.16
N GLU A 394 -12.99 -8.92 -2.41
CA GLU A 394 -12.54 -9.83 -1.35
C GLU A 394 -11.20 -9.36 -0.73
N MET A 395 -10.23 -8.95 -1.57
CA MET A 395 -8.85 -8.78 -1.10
C MET A 395 -8.43 -7.34 -0.78
N LEU A 396 -9.05 -6.31 -1.36
CA LEU A 396 -8.68 -4.90 -1.14
C LEU A 396 -8.92 -4.37 0.28
N PRO A 397 -9.93 -4.81 1.06
CA PRO A 397 -10.21 -4.25 2.38
C PRO A 397 -8.98 -4.25 3.32
N ILE A 398 -8.16 -5.30 3.29
CA ILE A 398 -6.93 -5.36 4.11
C ILE A 398 -5.92 -4.28 3.71
N SER A 399 -5.77 -4.02 2.40
CA SER A 399 -4.82 -3.01 1.91
C SER A 399 -5.32 -1.58 2.07
N MET A 400 -6.63 -1.39 2.06
CA MET A 400 -7.25 -0.13 2.47
C MET A 400 -6.93 0.18 3.94
N GLU A 401 -7.02 -0.81 4.82
CA GLU A 401 -6.64 -0.62 6.23
C GLU A 401 -5.13 -0.42 6.41
N LEU A 402 -4.29 -1.16 5.67
CA LEU A 402 -2.84 -0.91 5.64
C LEU A 402 -2.53 0.52 5.18
N THR A 403 -3.25 1.05 4.19
CA THR A 403 -3.11 2.44 3.69
C THR A 403 -3.36 3.45 4.81
N ARG A 404 -4.42 3.26 5.60
CA ARG A 404 -4.76 4.12 6.74
C ARG A 404 -3.72 4.03 7.87
N ILE A 405 -3.19 2.83 8.14
CA ILE A 405 -2.20 2.59 9.20
C ILE A 405 -0.81 3.08 8.79
N VAL A 406 -0.37 2.84 7.56
CA VAL A 406 0.95 3.22 7.04
C VAL A 406 0.99 4.70 6.68
N GLY A 407 -0.13 5.26 6.21
CA GLY A 407 -0.27 6.67 5.84
C GLY A 407 0.32 7.00 4.46
N GLN A 408 0.28 6.05 3.52
CA GLN A 408 0.74 6.21 2.14
C GLN A 408 -0.40 5.87 1.17
N PRO A 409 -0.41 6.38 -0.08
CA PRO A 409 -1.47 6.10 -1.07
C PRO A 409 -1.69 4.61 -1.33
N LEU A 410 -2.94 4.20 -1.61
CA LEU A 410 -3.27 2.79 -1.88
C LEU A 410 -2.55 2.27 -3.14
N PHE A 411 -2.35 3.13 -4.15
CA PHE A 411 -1.51 2.86 -5.32
C PHE A 411 -0.11 2.37 -4.93
N ASP A 412 0.49 3.03 -3.93
CA ASP A 412 1.82 2.70 -3.41
C ASP A 412 1.77 1.45 -2.52
N VAL A 413 0.82 1.37 -1.57
CA VAL A 413 0.73 0.30 -0.57
C VAL A 413 0.47 -1.07 -1.21
N SER A 414 -0.40 -1.11 -2.23
CA SER A 414 -0.67 -2.32 -3.02
C SER A 414 0.57 -2.84 -3.76
N ARG A 415 1.62 -2.02 -3.92
CA ARG A 415 2.87 -2.36 -4.61
C ARG A 415 4.10 -2.43 -3.68
N MET A 416 3.97 -2.02 -2.43
CA MET A 416 5.04 -2.10 -1.43
C MET A 416 5.23 -3.50 -0.85
N ALA A 417 6.49 -3.92 -0.70
CA ALA A 417 6.83 -5.03 0.17
C ALA A 417 6.47 -4.69 1.63
N SER A 418 6.16 -5.71 2.45
CA SER A 418 5.78 -5.51 3.85
C SER A 418 6.82 -4.70 4.64
N GLY A 419 8.11 -4.89 4.38
CA GLY A 419 9.19 -4.11 5.00
C GLY A 419 9.14 -2.62 4.67
N GLN A 420 8.76 -2.26 3.44
CA GLN A 420 8.56 -0.87 3.05
C GLN A 420 7.34 -0.26 3.75
N GLN A 421 6.28 -1.04 3.94
CA GLN A 421 5.09 -0.60 4.69
C GLN A 421 5.45 -0.27 6.14
N VAL A 422 6.23 -1.12 6.81
CA VAL A 422 6.73 -0.87 8.17
C VAL A 422 7.67 0.35 8.20
N GLU A 423 8.57 0.49 7.23
CA GLU A 423 9.46 1.66 7.14
C GLU A 423 8.65 2.96 7.06
N TRP A 424 7.64 3.05 6.20
CA TRP A 424 6.79 4.24 6.09
C TRP A 424 5.96 4.51 7.34
N TYR A 425 5.47 3.45 7.99
CA TYR A 425 4.83 3.57 9.30
C TYR A 425 5.80 4.18 10.33
N LEU A 426 7.04 3.71 10.40
CA LEU A 426 8.06 4.23 11.32
C LEU A 426 8.51 5.65 10.96
N ILE A 427 8.60 6.01 9.68
CA ILE A 427 8.86 7.39 9.24
C ILE A 427 7.78 8.34 9.80
N ARG A 428 6.50 7.98 9.62
CA ARG A 428 5.38 8.76 10.16
C ARG A 428 5.45 8.85 11.69
N LYS A 429 5.70 7.74 12.38
CA LYS A 429 5.84 7.73 13.85
C LYS A 429 7.05 8.51 14.35
N SER A 430 8.13 8.58 13.58
CA SER A 430 9.30 9.39 13.92
C SER A 430 8.92 10.87 14.00
N PHE A 431 8.20 11.36 12.98
CA PHE A 431 7.69 12.74 12.98
C PHE A 431 6.75 13.01 14.16
N GLU A 432 5.74 12.15 14.38
CA GLU A 432 4.75 12.29 15.48
C GLU A 432 5.41 12.34 16.87
N THR A 433 6.56 11.67 17.04
CA THR A 433 7.26 11.57 18.33
C THR A 433 8.49 12.48 18.44
N GLY A 434 8.73 13.32 17.42
CA GLY A 434 9.85 14.26 17.36
C GLY A 434 11.23 13.62 17.11
N ASN A 435 11.27 12.38 16.62
CA ASN A 435 12.50 11.70 16.21
C ASN A 435 12.91 12.10 14.77
N LEU A 436 14.21 12.18 14.53
CA LEU A 436 14.77 12.23 13.18
C LEU A 436 14.68 10.85 12.54
N VAL A 437 14.34 10.82 11.26
CA VAL A 437 14.39 9.60 10.47
C VAL A 437 15.84 9.32 10.06
N PRO A 438 16.36 8.10 10.27
CA PRO A 438 17.67 7.72 9.75
C PRO A 438 17.70 7.77 8.22
N ASN A 439 18.85 8.13 7.67
CA ASN A 439 19.06 8.09 6.23
C ASN A 439 18.98 6.65 5.69
N ARG A 440 18.68 6.52 4.40
CA ARG A 440 18.91 5.26 3.70
C ARG A 440 20.40 4.94 3.72
N PRO A 441 20.78 3.65 3.76
CA PRO A 441 22.18 3.29 3.76
C PRO A 441 22.89 3.78 2.49
N SER A 442 24.13 4.23 2.64
CA SER A 442 25.01 4.47 1.50
C SER A 442 25.34 3.16 0.76
N PRO A 443 25.83 3.22 -0.49
CA PRO A 443 26.31 2.03 -1.18
C PRO A 443 27.37 1.25 -0.38
N GLU A 444 28.29 1.94 0.29
CA GLU A 444 29.30 1.32 1.15
C GLU A 444 28.67 0.62 2.34
N GLU A 445 27.68 1.24 3.00
CA GLU A 445 26.95 0.62 4.10
C GLU A 445 26.16 -0.61 3.63
N LEU A 446 25.55 -0.56 2.44
CA LEU A 446 24.85 -1.72 1.87
C LEU A 446 25.81 -2.89 1.68
N THR A 447 26.96 -2.67 1.05
CA THR A 447 27.99 -3.72 0.88
C THR A 447 28.46 -4.28 2.21
N GLN A 448 28.60 -3.44 3.25
CA GLN A 448 29.00 -3.90 4.59
C GLN A 448 27.88 -4.65 5.34
N ARG A 449 26.61 -4.43 4.98
CA ARG A 449 25.45 -5.09 5.59
C ARG A 449 25.11 -6.39 4.88
N GLU A 450 25.37 -6.48 3.59
CA GLU A 450 25.16 -7.68 2.77
C GLU A 450 26.00 -8.87 3.26
N GLY A 451 25.44 -10.07 3.15
CA GLY A 451 26.09 -11.31 3.56
C GLY A 451 26.19 -11.55 5.07
N LYS A 452 25.77 -10.60 5.93
CA LYS A 452 25.74 -10.80 7.38
C LYS A 452 24.60 -11.73 7.80
N GLN A 453 24.97 -12.92 8.25
CA GLN A 453 24.02 -13.91 8.76
C GLN A 453 23.91 -13.82 10.28
N VAL A 454 22.68 -13.91 10.78
CA VAL A 454 22.37 -14.02 12.20
C VAL A 454 21.93 -15.44 12.48
N VAL A 455 22.38 -16.01 13.60
CA VAL A 455 21.90 -17.33 14.04
C VAL A 455 20.39 -17.26 14.26
N GLY A 456 19.64 -18.10 13.54
CA GLY A 456 18.18 -18.11 13.52
C GLY A 456 17.51 -18.69 14.77
N GLY A 457 16.24 -19.05 14.65
CA GLY A 457 15.49 -19.73 15.71
C GLY A 457 16.08 -21.10 16.05
N TYR A 458 15.71 -21.64 17.21
CA TYR A 458 16.14 -22.97 17.63
C TYR A 458 15.20 -24.02 17.04
N VAL A 459 15.78 -25.06 16.45
CA VAL A 459 15.06 -26.25 15.98
C VAL A 459 15.54 -27.45 16.79
N LYS A 460 14.61 -28.23 17.32
CA LYS A 460 14.91 -29.54 17.92
C LYS A 460 14.58 -30.59 16.88
N GLU A 461 15.56 -31.43 16.55
CA GLU A 461 15.34 -32.57 15.66
C GLU A 461 14.15 -33.43 16.13
N PRO A 462 13.24 -33.81 15.21
CA PRO A 462 12.05 -34.56 15.58
C PRO A 462 12.44 -35.95 16.09
N VAL A 463 11.88 -36.34 17.22
CA VAL A 463 11.92 -37.74 17.66
C VAL A 463 11.08 -38.56 16.67
N THR A 464 11.72 -39.36 15.83
CA THR A 464 11.04 -40.17 14.82
C THR A 464 10.16 -41.25 15.45
N GLY A 465 8.98 -41.48 14.88
CA GLY A 465 8.06 -42.54 15.31
C GLY A 465 6.60 -42.09 15.23
N LEU A 466 5.68 -43.03 15.46
CA LEU A 466 4.28 -42.73 15.70
C LEU A 466 4.12 -42.30 17.16
N HIS A 467 3.65 -41.08 17.38
CA HIS A 467 3.42 -40.54 18.71
C HIS A 467 1.94 -40.21 18.88
N GLU A 468 1.38 -40.57 20.02
CA GLU A 468 -0.01 -40.27 20.39
C GLU A 468 -0.05 -39.21 21.51
N ASN A 469 -1.23 -38.62 21.73
CA ASN A 469 -1.48 -37.63 22.79
C ASN A 469 -0.55 -36.40 22.71
N ILE A 470 -0.46 -35.82 21.51
CA ILE A 470 0.38 -34.65 21.22
C ILE A 470 -0.27 -33.36 21.72
N VAL A 471 0.52 -32.56 22.42
CA VAL A 471 0.22 -31.19 22.81
C VAL A 471 1.20 -30.25 22.11
N TYR A 472 0.70 -29.13 21.59
CA TYR A 472 1.50 -28.08 20.98
C TYR A 472 1.54 -26.86 21.90
N PHE A 473 2.75 -26.45 22.28
CA PHE A 473 2.99 -25.23 23.05
C PHE A 473 3.57 -24.16 22.13
N ASP A 474 2.89 -23.01 22.03
CA ASP A 474 3.22 -21.93 21.12
C ASP A 474 3.34 -20.59 21.85
N PHE A 475 4.38 -19.82 21.53
CA PHE A 475 4.47 -18.43 21.97
C PHE A 475 3.69 -17.51 21.05
N ARG A 476 2.61 -16.92 21.58
CA ARG A 476 1.86 -15.89 20.85
C ARG A 476 2.75 -14.70 20.47
N SER A 477 3.12 -14.61 19.19
CA SER A 477 3.96 -13.55 18.64
C SER A 477 5.29 -13.40 19.39
N LEU A 478 6.09 -14.47 19.44
CA LEU A 478 7.34 -14.54 20.20
C LEU A 478 8.25 -13.32 19.97
N TYR A 479 8.68 -13.06 18.72
CA TYR A 479 9.63 -12.00 18.44
C TYR A 479 9.10 -10.59 18.72
N PRO A 480 7.88 -10.21 18.31
CA PRO A 480 7.29 -8.95 18.75
C PRO A 480 7.25 -8.79 20.27
N SER A 481 6.91 -9.86 21.00
CA SER A 481 6.87 -9.86 22.46
C SER A 481 8.26 -9.69 23.08
N ILE A 482 9.30 -10.29 22.49
CA ILE A 482 10.69 -10.10 22.90
C ILE A 482 11.15 -8.65 22.67
N ILE A 483 10.88 -8.10 21.49
CA ILE A 483 11.24 -6.71 21.15
C ILE A 483 10.66 -5.74 22.18
N ILE A 484 9.39 -5.91 22.55
CA ILE A 484 8.73 -5.05 23.53
C ILE A 484 9.24 -5.31 24.94
N SER A 485 9.24 -6.57 25.39
CA SER A 485 9.55 -6.92 26.79
C SER A 485 11.02 -6.74 27.17
N LYS A 486 11.93 -6.74 26.18
CA LYS A 486 13.37 -6.48 26.37
C LYS A 486 13.80 -5.11 25.86
N ASN A 487 12.83 -4.29 25.46
CA ASN A 487 13.03 -2.93 24.97
C ASN A 487 14.10 -2.84 23.87
N ILE A 488 14.04 -3.73 22.88
CA ILE A 488 15.08 -3.88 21.84
C ILE A 488 14.89 -2.82 20.77
N SER A 489 15.81 -1.86 20.71
CA SER A 489 15.85 -0.83 19.69
C SER A 489 17.25 -0.22 19.55
N PRO A 490 17.62 0.37 18.39
CA PRO A 490 18.92 1.00 18.23
C PRO A 490 19.15 2.15 19.22
N ASP A 491 18.09 2.87 19.60
CA ASP A 491 18.13 3.98 20.57
C ASP A 491 18.21 3.52 22.04
N THR A 492 18.01 2.23 22.32
CA THR A 492 18.14 1.66 23.68
C THR A 492 19.37 0.78 23.82
N LEU A 493 20.02 0.42 22.72
CA LEU A 493 21.30 -0.31 22.70
C LEU A 493 22.40 0.55 23.33
N THR A 494 23.13 -0.01 24.28
CA THR A 494 24.14 0.73 25.03
C THR A 494 25.38 -0.11 25.33
N PRO A 495 26.59 0.46 25.25
CA PRO A 495 27.79 -0.17 25.80
C PRO A 495 27.81 -0.12 27.33
N ASP A 496 27.13 0.86 27.94
CA ASP A 496 27.21 1.16 29.36
C ASP A 496 26.37 0.20 30.19
N TYR A 497 27.01 -0.56 31.08
CA TYR A 497 26.30 -1.42 32.01
C TYR A 497 26.15 -0.76 33.38
N LYS A 498 24.91 -0.50 33.77
CA LYS A 498 24.54 -0.27 35.18
C LYS A 498 23.65 -1.41 35.65
N ARG A 499 24.09 -2.16 36.66
CA ARG A 499 23.35 -3.30 37.21
C ARG A 499 21.91 -2.90 37.53
N GLY A 500 20.96 -3.72 37.11
CA GLY A 500 19.52 -3.48 37.31
C GLY A 500 18.85 -2.58 36.27
N THR A 501 19.60 -1.78 35.51
CA THR A 501 19.03 -0.80 34.55
C THR A 501 18.93 -1.30 33.11
N CYS A 502 19.58 -2.42 32.79
CA CYS A 502 19.63 -2.97 31.43
C CYS A 502 19.13 -4.41 31.39
N HIS A 503 18.55 -4.79 30.26
CA HIS A 503 18.44 -6.18 29.83
C HIS A 503 19.76 -6.59 29.17
N VAL A 504 20.22 -7.81 29.47
CA VAL A 504 21.44 -8.37 28.88
C VAL A 504 21.03 -9.57 28.04
N CYS A 505 21.38 -9.52 26.77
CA CYS A 505 21.11 -10.56 25.79
C CYS A 505 21.89 -11.84 26.15
N PRO A 506 21.26 -13.03 26.13
CA PRO A 506 21.97 -14.29 26.24
C PRO A 506 22.88 -14.49 25.02
N GLU A 507 23.90 -15.33 25.13
CA GLU A 507 24.86 -15.69 24.06
C GLU A 507 25.81 -14.55 23.62
N TYR A 508 25.30 -13.34 23.36
CA TYR A 508 26.09 -12.23 22.79
C TYR A 508 26.41 -11.10 23.78
N GLY A 509 25.68 -10.98 24.89
CA GLY A 509 25.96 -9.97 25.92
C GLY A 509 25.62 -8.51 25.54
N HIS A 510 24.93 -8.30 24.41
CA HIS A 510 24.34 -7.00 24.03
C HIS A 510 23.43 -6.47 25.13
N LYS A 511 23.41 -5.14 25.34
CA LYS A 511 22.71 -4.52 26.47
C LYS A 511 21.72 -3.48 25.98
N PHE A 512 20.51 -3.53 26.54
CA PHE A 512 19.44 -2.59 26.21
C PHE A 512 18.93 -1.94 27.50
N HIS A 513 18.82 -0.62 27.52
CA HIS A 513 18.19 0.09 28.65
C HIS A 513 16.76 -0.40 28.87
N LYS A 514 16.36 -0.61 30.13
CA LYS A 514 14.97 -0.94 30.48
C LYS A 514 14.03 0.24 30.29
N GLU A 515 14.51 1.43 30.62
CA GLU A 515 13.80 2.69 30.53
C GLU A 515 14.74 3.78 30.01
N PRO A 516 14.23 4.75 29.21
CA PRO A 516 12.86 4.82 28.69
C PRO A 516 12.56 3.78 27.60
N VAL A 517 11.28 3.55 27.30
CA VAL A 517 10.87 2.69 26.17
C VAL A 517 11.42 3.25 24.85
N GLY A 518 12.10 2.39 24.09
CA GLY A 518 12.70 2.71 22.80
C GLY A 518 11.67 2.94 21.70
N PHE A 519 12.12 3.57 20.61
CA PHE A 519 11.25 4.00 19.53
C PHE A 519 10.48 2.84 18.86
N ILE A 520 11.17 1.78 18.44
CA ILE A 520 10.53 0.64 17.76
C ILE A 520 9.63 -0.16 18.72
N PRO A 521 10.07 -0.52 19.94
CA PRO A 521 9.20 -1.14 20.95
C PRO A 521 7.92 -0.35 21.22
N ALA A 522 8.00 0.99 21.32
CA ALA A 522 6.82 1.84 21.51
C ALA A 522 5.87 1.79 20.30
N ALA A 523 6.42 1.91 19.09
CA ALA A 523 5.63 1.88 17.84
C ALA A 523 4.93 0.53 17.62
N MET A 524 5.63 -0.58 17.93
CA MET A 524 5.08 -1.94 17.85
C MET A 524 4.08 -2.22 18.97
N GLY A 525 4.36 -1.77 20.20
CA GLY A 525 3.46 -1.91 21.33
C GLY A 525 2.09 -1.27 21.06
N LYS A 526 2.06 -0.15 20.33
CA LYS A 526 0.82 0.47 19.86
C LYS A 526 0.05 -0.45 18.89
N ILE A 527 0.71 -1.01 17.89
CA ILE A 527 0.10 -1.95 16.92
C ILE A 527 -0.55 -3.14 17.63
N LEU A 528 0.15 -3.77 18.58
CA LEU A 528 -0.38 -4.92 19.30
C LEU A 528 -1.56 -4.55 20.20
N LYS A 529 -1.50 -3.41 20.90
CA LYS A 529 -2.61 -2.90 21.72
C LYS A 529 -3.85 -2.61 20.88
N ASP A 530 -3.67 -1.93 19.75
CA ASP A 530 -4.76 -1.62 18.82
C ASP A 530 -5.39 -2.92 18.27
N ARG A 531 -4.56 -3.91 17.92
CA ARG A 531 -5.05 -5.22 17.44
C ARG A 531 -5.85 -5.96 18.50
N ILE A 532 -5.42 -5.95 19.76
CA ILE A 532 -6.18 -6.56 20.86
C ILE A 532 -7.54 -5.87 21.01
N ARG A 533 -7.58 -4.54 20.99
CA ARG A 533 -8.83 -3.76 21.06
C ARG A 533 -9.79 -4.13 19.92
N ILE A 534 -9.30 -4.19 18.68
CA ILE A 534 -10.11 -4.54 17.50
C ILE A 534 -10.65 -5.97 17.60
N LYS A 535 -9.81 -6.95 18.00
CA LYS A 535 -10.28 -8.33 18.21
C LYS A 535 -11.35 -8.43 19.30
N SER A 536 -11.26 -7.62 20.35
CA SER A 536 -12.29 -7.57 21.39
C SER A 536 -13.60 -6.99 20.86
N ARG A 537 -13.56 -5.89 20.10
CA ARG A 537 -14.73 -5.32 19.41
C ARG A 537 -15.37 -6.33 18.45
N MET A 538 -14.56 -7.02 17.65
CA MET A 538 -15.02 -8.01 16.67
C MET A 538 -15.76 -9.18 17.32
N LYS A 539 -15.36 -9.60 18.53
CA LYS A 539 -16.06 -10.64 19.31
C LYS A 539 -17.40 -10.16 19.89
N GLN A 540 -17.54 -8.85 20.10
CA GLN A 540 -18.75 -8.24 20.68
C GLN A 540 -19.76 -7.85 19.61
N SER A 541 -19.29 -7.55 18.39
CA SER A 541 -20.15 -7.18 17.27
C SER A 541 -20.97 -8.37 16.78
N ARG A 542 -22.23 -8.09 16.44
CA ARG A 542 -23.19 -9.02 15.82
C ARG A 542 -23.50 -8.66 14.37
N ASP A 543 -22.99 -7.51 13.90
CA ASP A 543 -23.16 -7.06 12.52
C ASP A 543 -22.06 -7.68 11.64
N ASP A 544 -22.46 -8.42 10.61
CA ASP A 544 -21.53 -9.12 9.73
C ASP A 544 -20.64 -8.14 8.96
N ARG A 545 -21.19 -7.00 8.54
CA ARG A 545 -20.43 -5.95 7.85
C ARG A 545 -19.38 -5.33 8.76
N GLU A 546 -19.75 -4.95 9.98
CA GLU A 546 -18.78 -4.47 10.97
C GLU A 546 -17.70 -5.53 11.26
N ARG A 547 -18.07 -6.81 11.39
CA ARG A 547 -17.12 -7.89 11.64
C ARG A 547 -16.13 -8.07 10.49
N GLN A 548 -16.56 -7.96 9.24
CA GLN A 548 -15.67 -8.00 8.07
C GLN A 548 -14.65 -6.85 8.12
N ILE A 549 -15.10 -5.62 8.40
CA ILE A 549 -14.22 -4.45 8.54
C ILE A 549 -13.21 -4.64 9.67
N LEU A 550 -13.67 -5.06 10.86
CA LEU A 550 -12.81 -5.31 12.01
C LEU A 550 -11.81 -6.46 11.74
N ASN A 551 -12.20 -7.45 10.95
CA ASN A 551 -11.31 -8.53 10.54
C ASN A 551 -10.20 -8.01 9.61
N ALA A 552 -10.55 -7.18 8.62
CA ALA A 552 -9.55 -6.54 7.74
C ALA A 552 -8.55 -5.70 8.56
N GLN A 553 -9.05 -4.92 9.52
CA GLN A 553 -8.21 -4.11 10.42
C GLN A 553 -7.24 -4.95 11.26
N GLN A 554 -7.71 -6.04 11.88
CA GLN A 554 -6.86 -6.86 12.74
C GLN A 554 -5.83 -7.66 11.93
N GLU A 555 -6.16 -8.09 10.70
CA GLU A 555 -5.20 -8.74 9.80
C GLU A 555 -4.16 -7.74 9.28
N ALA A 556 -4.54 -6.50 8.95
CA ALA A 556 -3.58 -5.46 8.57
C ALA A 556 -2.55 -5.20 9.68
N LEU A 557 -3.00 -5.08 10.94
CA LEU A 557 -2.10 -4.91 12.09
C LEU A 557 -1.24 -6.15 12.36
N LYS A 558 -1.78 -7.35 12.18
CA LYS A 558 -1.03 -8.61 12.31
C LYS A 558 0.10 -8.67 11.28
N ARG A 559 -0.18 -8.34 10.02
CA ARG A 559 0.80 -8.33 8.92
C ARG A 559 1.94 -7.35 9.22
N LEU A 560 1.63 -6.14 9.65
CA LEU A 560 2.65 -5.17 10.07
C LEU A 560 3.48 -5.69 11.24
N ALA A 561 2.84 -6.22 12.30
CA ALA A 561 3.52 -6.71 13.50
C ALA A 561 4.52 -7.85 13.19
N ASN A 562 4.12 -8.81 12.35
CA ASN A 562 4.95 -9.97 11.99
C ASN A 562 6.18 -9.58 11.16
N THR A 563 6.15 -8.42 10.49
CA THR A 563 7.23 -8.00 9.61
C THR A 563 8.43 -7.42 10.37
N PHE A 564 8.22 -6.76 11.51
CA PHE A 564 9.27 -6.00 12.21
C PHE A 564 10.54 -6.80 12.54
N TYR A 565 10.40 -8.07 12.93
CA TYR A 565 11.55 -8.89 13.33
C TYR A 565 12.59 -8.99 12.21
N GLY A 566 12.16 -9.37 11.00
CA GLY A 566 13.04 -9.60 9.88
C GLY A 566 13.73 -8.34 9.34
N LEU A 567 13.27 -7.15 9.76
CA LEU A 567 13.81 -5.88 9.25
C LEU A 567 15.12 -5.46 9.90
N TYR A 568 15.38 -5.84 11.15
CA TYR A 568 16.60 -5.41 11.83
C TYR A 568 17.88 -5.84 11.12
N ASN A 569 17.87 -6.98 10.44
CA ASN A 569 19.00 -7.46 9.62
C ASN A 569 18.77 -7.27 8.11
N HIS A 570 17.72 -6.56 7.68
CA HIS A 570 17.51 -6.29 6.26
C HIS A 570 18.43 -5.13 5.83
N SER A 571 19.33 -5.37 4.87
CA SER A 571 20.43 -4.44 4.53
C SER A 571 19.97 -3.01 4.22
N THR A 572 18.82 -2.88 3.54
CA THR A 572 18.26 -1.58 3.15
C THR A 572 17.49 -0.84 4.25
N PHE A 573 17.24 -1.46 5.41
CA PHE A 573 16.39 -0.89 6.44
C PHE A 573 17.07 0.30 7.14
N ARG A 574 16.33 1.40 7.36
CA ARG A 574 16.84 2.62 8.01
C ARG A 574 17.27 2.42 9.46
N TRP A 575 16.55 1.57 10.20
CA TRP A 575 16.87 1.23 11.59
C TRP A 575 17.59 -0.12 11.70
N TYR A 576 18.39 -0.47 10.68
CA TYR A 576 19.23 -1.66 10.67
C TYR A 576 20.07 -1.75 11.94
N SER A 577 20.08 -2.92 12.57
CA SER A 577 20.90 -3.22 13.74
C SER A 577 21.07 -4.73 13.87
N LEU A 578 22.28 -5.20 13.55
CA LEU A 578 22.65 -6.61 13.67
C LEU A 578 22.51 -7.08 15.13
N GLN A 579 22.94 -6.25 16.08
CA GLN A 579 22.89 -6.54 17.51
C GLN A 579 21.44 -6.70 18.00
N CYS A 580 20.51 -5.87 17.50
CA CYS A 580 19.09 -6.05 17.78
C CYS A 580 18.59 -7.39 17.24
N SER A 581 18.94 -7.74 16.00
CA SER A 581 18.55 -9.00 15.37
C SER A 581 19.09 -10.22 16.12
N GLU A 582 20.38 -10.25 16.44
CA GLU A 582 21.02 -11.30 17.24
C GLU A 582 20.36 -11.45 18.61
N SER A 583 20.01 -10.33 19.23
CA SER A 583 19.40 -10.36 20.56
C SER A 583 18.01 -10.95 20.56
N ILE A 584 17.22 -10.65 19.53
CA ILE A 584 15.87 -11.20 19.40
C ILE A 584 15.93 -12.73 19.25
N THR A 585 16.80 -13.23 18.38
CA THR A 585 16.91 -14.68 18.16
C THR A 585 17.50 -15.39 19.37
N ALA A 586 18.52 -14.82 20.02
CA ALA A 586 19.11 -15.39 21.23
C ALA A 586 18.10 -15.52 22.38
N TRP A 587 17.30 -14.47 22.64
CA TRP A 587 16.23 -14.59 23.63
C TRP A 587 15.14 -15.58 23.22
N GLY A 588 14.82 -15.66 21.92
CA GLY A 588 13.88 -16.66 21.41
C GLY A 588 14.34 -18.09 21.72
N ARG A 589 15.61 -18.39 21.42
CA ARG A 589 16.22 -19.70 21.73
C ARG A 589 16.26 -19.97 23.24
N ASP A 590 16.66 -18.99 24.04
CA ASP A 590 16.74 -19.09 25.50
C ASP A 590 15.36 -19.40 26.11
N PHE A 591 14.32 -18.66 25.69
CA PHE A 591 12.96 -18.88 26.17
C PHE A 591 12.39 -20.22 25.76
N LEU A 592 12.53 -20.62 24.49
CA LEU A 592 12.05 -21.91 24.02
C LEU A 592 12.71 -23.07 24.76
N LYS A 593 14.04 -23.02 24.95
CA LYS A 593 14.79 -24.04 25.71
C LYS A 593 14.35 -24.11 27.17
N LYS A 594 14.14 -22.97 27.82
CA LYS A 594 13.62 -22.92 29.20
C LYS A 594 12.22 -23.51 29.30
N THR A 595 11.31 -23.13 28.39
CA THR A 595 9.93 -23.64 28.40
C THR A 595 9.87 -25.15 28.11
N MET A 596 10.70 -25.68 27.21
CA MET A 596 10.81 -27.13 27.02
C MET A 596 11.30 -27.83 28.29
N LYS A 597 12.32 -27.30 28.96
CA LYS A 597 12.83 -27.86 30.22
C LYS A 597 11.76 -27.80 31.32
N ASP A 598 11.01 -26.70 31.41
CA ASP A 598 9.91 -26.57 32.35
C ASP A 598 8.79 -27.57 32.04
N ALA A 599 8.47 -27.79 30.76
CA ALA A 599 7.52 -28.81 30.34
C ALA A 599 7.99 -30.23 30.71
N GLU A 600 9.28 -30.53 30.53
CA GLU A 600 9.89 -31.79 30.97
C GLU A 600 9.72 -32.04 32.47
N ASN A 601 9.92 -31.01 33.29
CA ASN A 601 9.71 -31.08 34.74
C ASN A 601 8.24 -31.30 35.12
N ASN A 602 7.30 -30.97 34.23
CA ASN A 602 5.86 -31.11 34.43
C ASN A 602 5.29 -32.35 33.71
N GLY A 603 6.14 -33.33 33.40
CA GLY A 603 5.72 -34.63 32.86
C GLY A 603 5.42 -34.64 31.36
N PHE A 604 5.86 -33.64 30.63
CA PHE A 604 5.84 -33.65 29.17
C PHE A 604 7.18 -34.12 28.60
N LYS A 605 7.19 -34.66 27.39
CA LYS A 605 8.39 -34.96 26.64
C LYS A 605 8.35 -34.19 25.32
N PRO A 606 9.18 -33.15 25.15
CA PRO A 606 9.33 -32.45 23.87
C PRO A 606 9.82 -33.40 22.78
N LEU A 607 9.10 -33.44 21.66
CA LEU A 607 9.36 -34.31 20.52
C LEU A 607 10.00 -33.56 19.35
N TYR A 608 9.52 -32.36 19.07
CA TYR A 608 9.97 -31.51 17.98
C TYR A 608 9.78 -30.04 18.39
N ALA A 609 10.66 -29.16 17.97
CA ALA A 609 10.54 -27.73 18.23
C ALA A 609 10.95 -26.94 16.99
N ASP A 610 10.20 -25.89 16.69
CA ASP A 610 10.39 -25.08 15.49
C ASP A 610 10.27 -23.59 15.83
N THR A 611 11.40 -22.98 16.20
CA THR A 611 11.58 -21.55 16.45
C THR A 611 10.77 -20.93 17.60
N ASP A 612 9.44 -20.93 17.55
CA ASP A 612 8.52 -20.27 18.48
C ASP A 612 7.52 -21.21 19.18
N GLY A 613 7.54 -22.49 18.83
CA GLY A 613 6.76 -23.51 19.51
C GLY A 613 7.41 -24.89 19.54
N PHE A 614 6.83 -25.80 20.30
CA PHE A 614 7.25 -27.19 20.35
C PHE A 614 6.07 -28.15 20.59
N PHE A 615 6.19 -29.32 19.99
CA PHE A 615 5.30 -30.45 20.19
C PHE A 615 5.84 -31.32 21.32
N ALA A 616 4.95 -31.79 22.18
CA ALA A 616 5.29 -32.68 23.26
C ALA A 616 4.21 -33.74 23.45
N THR A 617 4.57 -34.88 24.06
CA THR A 617 3.61 -35.87 24.55
C THR A 617 3.62 -35.88 26.07
N TYR A 618 2.49 -36.17 26.71
CA TYR A 618 2.42 -36.28 28.16
C TYR A 618 2.84 -37.69 28.61
N THR A 619 3.89 -37.78 29.42
CA THR A 619 4.46 -39.04 29.93
C THR A 619 4.24 -39.23 31.43
N GLY A 620 3.54 -38.31 32.10
CA GLY A 620 3.39 -38.30 33.56
C GLY A 620 4.60 -37.69 34.29
N PHE A 621 4.43 -37.28 35.55
CA PHE A 621 5.50 -36.69 36.36
C PHE A 621 6.64 -37.69 36.62
N LYS A 622 7.88 -37.23 36.51
CA LYS A 622 9.01 -37.94 37.12
C LYS A 622 8.91 -37.79 38.63
N MET A 623 8.39 -38.81 39.32
CA MET A 623 8.57 -38.95 40.76
C MET A 623 10.05 -39.23 41.00
N GLU A 624 10.81 -38.26 41.51
CA GLU A 624 12.10 -38.55 42.13
C GLU A 624 11.81 -39.40 43.39
N ILE A 625 12.08 -40.69 43.28
CA ILE A 625 12.16 -41.56 44.45
C ILE A 625 13.49 -41.18 45.13
N ASN A 626 13.39 -40.49 46.27
CA ASN A 626 14.51 -40.14 47.14
C ASN A 626 15.39 -41.35 47.48
#